data_AF-A0A2S9ASE0-F1
#
_entry.id   AF-A0A2S9ASE0-F1
#
_cell.length_a   1.000
_cell.length_b   1.000
_cell.length_c   1.000
_cell.angle_alpha   90.00
_cell.angle_beta   90.00
_cell.angle_gamma   90.00
#
_symmetry.space_group_name_H-M   'P 1'
#
loop_
_entity.id
_entity.type
_entity.pdbx_description
1 polymer ?
#
loop_
_entity_poly.entity_id
_entity_poly.type
_entity_poly.pdbx_seq_one_letter_code
_entity_poly.pdbx_strand_id
1 'polypeptide(L)'
;MFYSKIEVCFYPAEYPADDLPADAVELSDSEYLSLLSAKFYATSTSGFYSIEMHGKSIPGDAVEITDAEYLSLLDGQSTGLLISADPEGRPILVERPPKSKEELSAAALSKRDSLLATAAVRIAPLQDAADLGRSTPEKAALLKKWKEYRVDVDDVPSQSGFPHNIAWPDQPI
;
A
#
# COMPACT_ATOMS: atom_id res chain seq x y z
N MET A 1 -13.46 -27.80 19.44
CA MET A 1 -12.71 -27.50 20.67
C MET A 1 -12.30 -26.05 20.56
N PHE A 2 -12.90 -25.18 21.38
CA PHE A 2 -12.66 -23.74 21.35
C PHE A 2 -11.37 -23.46 22.12
N TYR A 3 -10.32 -23.01 21.44
CA TYR A 3 -9.14 -22.44 22.10
C TYR A 3 -9.52 -21.06 22.63
N SER A 4 -10.13 -21.04 23.81
CA SER A 4 -10.44 -19.84 24.58
C SER A 4 -9.18 -19.43 25.34
N LYS A 5 -8.66 -18.22 25.05
CA LYS A 5 -7.68 -17.46 25.85
C LYS A 5 -6.52 -18.29 26.40
N ILE A 6 -5.51 -18.57 25.58
CA ILE A 6 -4.21 -18.95 26.14
C ILE A 6 -3.54 -17.66 26.62
N GLU A 7 -3.68 -17.34 27.91
CA GLU A 7 -2.74 -16.43 28.57
C GLU A 7 -1.38 -17.15 28.64
N VAL A 8 -0.63 -17.17 27.54
CA VAL A 8 0.75 -17.69 27.55
C VAL A 8 1.60 -16.68 28.32
N CYS A 9 1.76 -16.89 29.62
CA CYS A 9 2.80 -16.24 30.40
C CYS A 9 4.10 -17.05 30.23
N PHE A 10 5.08 -16.44 29.57
CA PHE A 10 6.41 -17.01 29.42
C PHE A 10 7.18 -16.82 30.72
N TYR A 11 7.50 -17.91 31.40
CA TYR A 11 8.36 -17.91 32.58
C TYR A 11 9.77 -18.37 32.18
N PRO A 12 10.83 -17.62 32.50
CA PRO A 12 12.19 -18.05 32.24
C PRO A 12 12.50 -19.33 33.03
N ALA A 13 13.47 -20.14 32.56
CA ALA A 13 13.85 -21.40 33.21
C ALA A 13 14.33 -21.24 34.68
N GLU A 14 14.71 -20.03 35.08
CA GLU A 14 15.11 -19.69 36.45
C GLU A 14 13.92 -19.34 37.37
N TYR A 15 12.69 -19.34 36.83
CA TYR A 15 11.50 -19.04 37.61
C TYR A 15 11.20 -20.19 38.59
N PRO A 16 11.03 -19.90 39.89
CA PRO A 16 10.85 -20.93 40.90
C PRO A 16 9.56 -21.73 40.62
N ALA A 17 9.69 -23.06 40.59
CA ALA A 17 8.60 -23.98 40.27
C ALA A 17 7.39 -23.84 41.22
N ASP A 18 7.63 -23.42 42.46
CA ASP A 18 6.60 -23.20 43.48
C ASP A 18 5.69 -21.99 43.19
N ASP A 19 6.13 -21.06 42.33
CA ASP A 19 5.38 -19.85 41.94
C ASP A 19 4.70 -20.00 40.57
N LEU A 20 4.87 -21.13 39.87
CA LEU A 20 4.17 -21.38 38.61
C LEU A 20 2.66 -21.57 38.87
N PRO A 21 1.80 -21.00 38.03
CA PRO A 21 0.37 -21.21 38.18
C PRO A 21 0.04 -22.70 37.97
N ALA A 22 -0.97 -23.20 38.68
CA ALA A 22 -1.30 -24.63 38.70
C ALA A 22 -1.75 -25.20 37.34
N ASP A 23 -2.04 -24.33 36.36
CA ASP A 23 -2.38 -24.66 34.98
C ASP A 23 -1.21 -24.49 33.99
N ALA A 24 0.01 -24.23 34.49
CA ALA A 24 1.21 -24.19 33.67
C ALA A 24 1.46 -25.57 33.01
N VAL A 25 1.67 -25.56 31.69
CA VAL A 25 2.01 -26.74 30.90
C VAL A 25 3.48 -26.66 30.54
N GLU A 26 4.27 -27.67 30.91
CA GLU A 26 5.63 -27.84 30.40
C GLU A 26 5.58 -28.23 28.92
N LEU A 27 6.23 -27.44 28.07
CA LEU A 27 6.40 -27.73 26.65
C LEU A 27 7.81 -28.27 26.43
N SER A 28 7.95 -29.30 25.59
CA SER A 28 9.26 -29.68 25.08
C SER A 28 9.87 -28.56 24.24
N ASP A 29 11.21 -28.55 24.11
CA ASP A 29 11.91 -27.58 23.25
C ASP A 29 11.35 -27.57 21.82
N SER A 30 10.96 -28.73 21.28
CA SER A 30 10.34 -28.83 19.96
C SER A 30 8.94 -28.21 19.89
N GLU A 31 8.11 -28.38 20.93
CA GLU A 31 6.78 -27.79 20.98
C GLU A 31 6.87 -26.26 21.17
N TYR A 32 7.85 -25.81 21.95
CA TYR A 32 8.14 -24.39 22.15
C TYR A 32 8.60 -23.72 20.84
N LEU A 33 9.55 -24.32 20.13
CA LEU A 33 10.01 -23.82 18.84
C LEU A 33 8.89 -23.84 17.78
N SER A 34 8.05 -24.88 17.78
CA SER A 34 6.88 -24.95 16.91
C SER A 34 5.92 -23.79 17.21
N LEU A 35 5.63 -23.52 18.49
CA LEU A 35 4.74 -22.45 18.92
C LEU A 35 5.26 -21.06 18.54
N LEU A 36 6.57 -20.80 18.72
CA LEU A 36 7.18 -19.53 18.32
C LEU A 36 7.15 -19.32 16.81
N SER A 37 7.30 -20.41 16.04
CA SER A 37 7.27 -20.37 14.58
C SER A 37 5.85 -20.26 13.99
N ALA A 38 4.81 -20.55 14.77
CA ALA A 38 3.43 -20.49 14.32
C ALA A 38 3.07 -19.12 13.74
N LYS A 39 2.33 -19.14 12.62
CA LYS A 39 1.84 -17.95 11.93
C LYS A 39 0.35 -17.81 12.21
N PHE A 40 -0.07 -16.57 12.42
CA PHE A 40 -1.47 -16.24 12.60
C PHE A 40 -1.86 -15.13 11.64
N TYR A 41 -3.12 -15.10 11.24
CA TYR A 41 -3.72 -14.03 10.46
C TYR A 41 -4.91 -13.45 11.21
N ALA A 42 -4.93 -12.14 11.43
CA ALA A 42 -6.06 -11.47 12.06
C ALA A 42 -6.86 -10.69 11.02
N THR A 43 -8.17 -10.92 10.98
CA THR A 43 -9.07 -10.26 10.04
C THR A 43 -9.21 -8.77 10.36
N SER A 44 -9.27 -8.42 11.64
CA SER A 44 -9.41 -7.07 12.17
C SER A 44 -8.33 -6.09 11.71
N THR A 45 -7.13 -6.60 11.47
CA THR A 45 -5.98 -5.80 11.00
C THR A 45 -5.53 -6.17 9.60
N SER A 46 -6.13 -7.22 9.00
CA SER A 46 -5.67 -7.83 7.75
C SER A 46 -4.17 -8.12 7.76
N GLY A 47 -3.66 -8.55 8.93
CA GLY A 47 -2.23 -8.64 9.23
C GLY A 47 -1.80 -10.04 9.64
N PHE A 48 -0.52 -10.33 9.43
CA PHE A 48 0.13 -11.55 9.91
C PHE A 48 0.84 -11.31 11.24
N TYR A 49 0.76 -12.32 12.11
CA TYR A 49 1.29 -12.30 13.46
C TYR A 49 2.06 -13.58 13.75
N SER A 50 2.97 -13.49 14.73
CA SER A 50 3.66 -14.61 15.33
C SER A 50 3.85 -14.31 16.81
N ILE A 51 3.92 -15.36 17.63
CA ILE A 51 4.13 -15.23 19.08
C ILE A 51 5.50 -14.62 19.38
N GLU A 52 6.53 -15.00 18.62
CA GLU A 52 7.88 -14.45 18.75
C GLU A 52 7.92 -12.93 18.59
N MET A 53 7.20 -12.38 17.59
CA MET A 53 7.25 -10.95 17.29
C MET A 53 6.22 -10.13 18.07
N HIS A 54 5.04 -10.71 18.36
CA HIS A 54 3.90 -9.96 18.87
C HIS A 54 3.45 -10.37 20.27
N GLY A 55 3.79 -11.57 20.76
CA GLY A 55 3.41 -12.07 22.08
C GLY A 55 1.94 -11.84 22.41
N LYS A 56 1.66 -11.05 23.45
CA LYS A 56 0.29 -10.72 23.91
C LYS A 56 -0.46 -9.71 23.03
N SER A 57 0.21 -9.11 22.04
CA SER A 57 -0.40 -8.13 21.11
C SER A 57 -1.02 -8.78 19.88
N ILE A 58 -1.08 -10.12 19.83
CA ILE A 58 -1.83 -10.85 18.79
C ILE A 58 -3.34 -10.61 19.00
N PRO A 59 -4.07 -10.16 17.97
CA PRO A 59 -5.52 -9.96 18.06
C PRO A 59 -6.27 -11.26 18.42
N GLY A 60 -7.36 -11.13 19.17
CA GLY A 60 -8.17 -12.28 19.59
C GLY A 60 -8.94 -12.96 18.46
N ASP A 61 -9.06 -12.31 17.30
CA ASP A 61 -9.63 -12.86 16.07
C ASP A 61 -8.56 -13.47 15.15
N ALA A 62 -7.31 -13.59 15.61
CA ALA A 62 -6.25 -14.21 14.84
C ALA A 62 -6.47 -15.72 14.71
N VAL A 63 -6.44 -16.21 13.47
CA VAL A 63 -6.51 -17.65 13.14
C VAL A 63 -5.12 -18.15 12.79
N GLU A 64 -4.76 -19.32 13.30
CA GLU A 64 -3.50 -19.97 12.93
C GLU A 64 -3.52 -20.39 11.46
N ILE A 65 -2.40 -20.19 10.78
CA ILE A 65 -2.16 -20.60 9.39
C ILE A 65 -0.86 -21.38 9.30
N THR A 66 -0.79 -22.28 8.34
CA THR A 66 0.43 -23.03 8.06
C THR A 66 1.49 -22.14 7.38
N ASP A 67 2.77 -22.49 7.50
CA ASP A 67 3.83 -21.80 6.77
C ASP A 67 3.62 -21.88 5.24
N ALA A 68 3.06 -22.98 4.74
CA ALA A 68 2.74 -23.14 3.33
C ALA A 68 1.63 -22.17 2.85
N GLU A 69 0.58 -21.98 3.65
CA GLU A 69 -0.45 -20.97 3.38
C GLU A 69 0.15 -19.56 3.44
N TYR A 70 0.94 -19.26 4.47
CA TYR A 70 1.63 -17.98 4.62
C TYR A 70 2.50 -17.64 3.39
N LEU A 71 3.34 -18.58 2.96
CA LEU A 71 4.19 -18.40 1.77
C LEU A 71 3.38 -18.22 0.49
N SER A 72 2.31 -19.01 0.31
CA SER A 72 1.43 -18.88 -0.86
C SER A 72 0.73 -17.53 -0.92
N LEU A 73 0.34 -16.98 0.25
CA LEU A 73 -0.27 -15.65 0.36
C LEU A 73 0.72 -14.55 0.01
N LEU A 74 1.98 -14.66 0.47
CA LEU A 74 3.04 -13.71 0.12
C LEU A 74 3.39 -13.75 -1.37
N ASP A 75 3.46 -14.94 -1.97
CA ASP A 75 3.66 -15.12 -3.40
C ASP A 75 2.52 -14.45 -4.20
N GLY A 76 1.28 -14.77 -3.86
CA GLY A 76 0.10 -14.16 -4.48
C GLY A 76 0.09 -12.65 -4.35
N GLN A 77 0.39 -12.10 -3.18
CA GLN A 77 0.51 -10.66 -2.98
C GLN A 77 1.60 -10.04 -3.87
N SER A 78 2.74 -10.72 -4.03
CA SER A 78 3.84 -10.25 -4.91
C SER A 78 3.44 -10.19 -6.39
N THR A 79 2.44 -10.98 -6.78
CA THR A 79 1.85 -10.97 -8.14
C THR A 79 0.73 -9.93 -8.31
N GLY A 80 0.41 -9.15 -7.28
CA GLY A 80 -0.57 -8.06 -7.34
C GLY A 80 -1.96 -8.38 -6.79
N LEU A 81 -2.16 -9.59 -6.24
CA LEU A 81 -3.38 -9.96 -5.51
C LEU A 81 -3.42 -9.26 -4.15
N LEU A 82 -4.62 -9.18 -3.57
CA LEU A 82 -4.81 -8.74 -2.19
C LEU A 82 -5.05 -9.94 -1.31
N ILE A 83 -4.56 -9.88 -0.08
CA ILE A 83 -4.92 -10.82 0.97
C ILE A 83 -6.15 -10.23 1.66
N SER A 84 -7.24 -10.99 1.67
CA SER A 84 -8.50 -10.64 2.33
C SER A 84 -8.93 -11.78 3.25
N ALA A 85 -9.82 -11.50 4.20
CA ALA A 85 -10.47 -12.57 4.97
C ALA A 85 -11.68 -13.14 4.22
N ASP A 86 -11.90 -14.44 4.32
CA ASP A 86 -13.17 -15.08 4.02
C ASP A 86 -14.17 -14.94 5.20
N PRO A 87 -15.44 -15.39 5.08
CA PRO A 87 -16.42 -15.31 6.18
C PRO A 87 -16.00 -16.04 7.46
N GLU A 88 -15.09 -17.01 7.36
CA GLU A 88 -14.53 -17.78 8.47
C GLU A 88 -13.29 -17.10 9.10
N GLY A 89 -12.86 -15.95 8.56
CA GLY A 89 -11.72 -15.18 9.05
C GLY A 89 -10.36 -15.69 8.56
N ARG A 90 -10.35 -16.61 7.58
CA ARG A 90 -9.13 -17.17 6.99
C ARG A 90 -8.63 -16.29 5.85
N PRO A 91 -7.29 -16.16 5.68
CA PRO A 91 -6.75 -15.37 4.59
C PRO A 91 -6.93 -16.09 3.24
N ILE A 92 -7.47 -15.37 2.28
CA ILE A 92 -7.63 -15.77 0.88
C ILE A 92 -7.01 -14.72 -0.04
N LEU A 93 -6.57 -15.17 -1.22
CA LEU A 93 -6.12 -14.28 -2.28
C LEU A 93 -7.31 -13.85 -3.13
N VAL A 94 -7.49 -12.55 -3.28
CA VAL A 94 -8.52 -11.96 -4.14
C VAL A 94 -7.88 -10.99 -5.12
N GLU A 95 -8.50 -10.84 -6.29
CA GLU A 95 -8.10 -9.79 -7.21
C GLU A 95 -8.29 -8.42 -6.58
N ARG A 96 -7.35 -7.50 -6.84
CA ARG A 96 -7.54 -6.11 -6.45
C ARG A 96 -8.74 -5.55 -7.20
N PRO A 97 -9.74 -4.97 -6.51
CA PRO A 97 -10.85 -4.35 -7.21
C PRO A 97 -10.31 -3.25 -8.13
N PRO A 98 -10.91 -3.08 -9.32
CA PRO A 98 -10.53 -1.98 -10.20
C PRO A 98 -10.75 -0.65 -9.46
N LYS A 99 -9.89 0.33 -9.74
CA LYS A 99 -10.06 1.69 -9.20
C LYS A 99 -11.42 2.23 -9.59
N SER A 100 -12.06 2.94 -8.67
CA SER A 100 -13.32 3.62 -8.96
C SER A 100 -13.10 4.76 -9.97
N LYS A 101 -14.20 5.21 -10.59
CA LYS A 101 -14.16 6.37 -11.50
C LYS A 101 -13.65 7.61 -10.75
N GLU A 102 -14.03 7.76 -9.48
CA GLU A 102 -13.65 8.87 -8.62
C GLU A 102 -12.14 8.84 -8.33
N GLU A 103 -11.58 7.67 -8.00
CA GLU A 103 -10.14 7.49 -7.78
C GLU A 103 -9.33 7.74 -9.06
N LEU A 104 -9.80 7.25 -10.21
CA LEU A 104 -9.18 7.51 -11.50
C LEU A 104 -9.21 9.01 -11.84
N SER A 105 -10.35 9.67 -11.59
CA SER A 105 -10.50 11.12 -11.82
C SER A 105 -9.56 11.92 -10.92
N ALA A 106 -9.49 11.59 -9.62
CA ALA A 106 -8.61 12.27 -8.68
C ALA A 106 -7.12 12.11 -9.07
N ALA A 107 -6.71 10.90 -9.45
CA ALA A 107 -5.34 10.66 -9.92
C ALA A 107 -5.03 11.44 -11.21
N ALA A 108 -5.97 11.49 -12.16
CA ALA A 108 -5.81 12.24 -13.40
C ALA A 108 -5.71 13.76 -13.15
N LEU A 109 -6.56 14.31 -12.29
CA LEU A 109 -6.51 15.74 -11.92
C LEU A 109 -5.21 16.10 -11.19
N SER A 110 -4.73 15.25 -10.29
CA SER A 110 -3.43 15.43 -9.64
C SER A 110 -2.28 15.45 -10.65
N LYS A 111 -2.31 14.56 -11.65
CA LYS A 111 -1.34 14.57 -12.75
C LYS A 111 -1.44 15.85 -13.58
N ARG A 112 -2.64 16.28 -13.95
CA ARG A 112 -2.89 17.54 -14.67
C ARG A 112 -2.24 18.71 -13.93
N ASP A 113 -2.53 18.85 -12.63
CA ASP A 113 -2.03 19.96 -11.82
C ASP A 113 -0.49 19.96 -11.74
N SER A 114 0.12 18.77 -11.65
CA SER A 114 1.58 18.60 -11.67
C SER A 114 2.21 19.03 -13.02
N LEU A 115 1.54 18.71 -14.13
CA LEU A 115 1.97 19.13 -15.47
C LEU A 115 1.80 20.64 -15.68
N LEU A 116 0.71 21.23 -15.18
CA LEU A 116 0.49 22.68 -15.20
C LEU A 116 1.55 23.42 -14.37
N ALA A 117 1.91 22.90 -13.19
CA ALA A 117 2.99 23.44 -12.36
C ALA A 117 4.34 23.39 -13.09
N THR A 118 4.65 22.26 -13.74
CA THR A 118 5.87 22.11 -14.55
C THR A 118 5.91 23.12 -15.69
N ALA A 119 4.80 23.28 -16.42
CA ALA A 119 4.68 24.26 -17.50
C ALA A 119 4.87 25.69 -16.99
N ALA A 120 4.31 26.04 -15.83
CA ALA A 120 4.48 27.36 -15.23
C ALA A 120 5.97 27.68 -14.95
N VAL A 121 6.72 26.72 -14.40
CA VAL A 121 8.17 26.86 -14.16
C VAL A 121 8.95 27.07 -15.46
N ARG A 122 8.57 26.41 -16.56
CA ARG A 122 9.22 26.58 -17.88
C ARG A 122 8.85 27.90 -18.56
N ILE A 123 7.60 28.33 -18.40
CA ILE A 123 7.07 29.57 -18.99
C ILE A 123 7.70 30.80 -18.34
N ALA A 124 7.90 30.82 -17.02
CA ALA A 124 8.38 32.00 -16.28
C ALA A 124 9.63 32.67 -16.90
N PRO A 125 10.78 31.98 -17.07
CA PRO A 125 11.99 32.61 -17.64
C PRO A 125 11.83 33.00 -19.12
N LEU A 126 10.98 32.29 -19.87
CA LEU A 126 10.69 32.62 -21.27
C LEU A 126 9.84 33.89 -21.38
N GLN A 127 8.89 34.03 -20.46
CA GLN A 127 8.05 35.22 -20.31
C GLN A 127 8.89 36.41 -19.86
N ASP A 128 9.75 36.26 -18.85
CA ASP A 128 10.67 37.32 -18.40
C ASP A 128 11.56 37.82 -19.54
N ALA A 129 12.09 36.90 -20.36
CA ALA A 129 12.88 37.28 -21.53
C ALA A 129 12.06 38.06 -22.57
N ALA A 130 10.79 37.70 -22.78
CA ALA A 130 9.90 38.43 -23.68
C ALA A 130 9.57 39.82 -23.13
N ASP A 131 9.23 39.93 -21.85
CA ASP A 131 8.85 41.17 -21.17
C ASP A 131 10.01 42.17 -21.10
N LEU A 132 11.24 41.68 -20.95
CA LEU A 132 12.46 42.50 -20.97
C LEU A 132 12.97 42.82 -22.38
N GLY A 133 12.29 42.37 -23.44
CA GLY A 133 12.75 42.52 -24.82
C GLY A 133 14.06 41.78 -25.14
N ARG A 134 14.39 40.73 -24.36
CA ARG A 134 15.59 39.88 -24.48
C ARG A 134 15.30 38.50 -25.07
N SER A 135 14.11 38.29 -25.61
CA SER A 135 13.70 37.02 -26.20
C SER A 135 14.30 36.83 -27.58
N THR A 136 14.82 35.63 -27.85
CA THR A 136 15.23 35.22 -29.20
C THR A 136 14.03 34.61 -29.94
N PRO A 137 14.05 34.51 -31.28
CA PRO A 137 12.98 33.84 -32.04
C PRO A 137 12.69 32.42 -31.54
N GLU A 138 13.72 31.67 -31.15
CA GLU A 138 13.60 30.32 -30.61
C GLU A 138 12.91 30.31 -29.25
N LYS A 139 13.27 31.23 -28.34
CA LYS A 139 12.60 31.38 -27.04
C LYS A 139 11.14 31.80 -27.18
N ALA A 140 10.83 32.68 -28.14
CA ALA A 140 9.46 33.09 -28.43
C ALA A 140 8.63 31.92 -28.98
N ALA A 141 9.18 31.12 -29.89
CA ALA A 141 8.54 29.91 -30.39
C ALA A 141 8.31 28.88 -29.29
N LEU A 142 9.30 28.67 -28.40
CA LEU A 142 9.21 27.76 -27.27
C LEU A 142 8.17 28.23 -26.24
N LEU A 143 8.12 29.54 -25.95
CA LEU A 143 7.10 30.15 -25.08
C LEU A 143 5.69 29.88 -25.62
N LYS A 144 5.49 30.02 -26.93
CA LYS A 144 4.22 29.71 -27.57
C LYS A 144 3.84 28.23 -27.37
N LYS A 145 4.75 27.30 -27.67
CA LYS A 145 4.52 25.85 -27.47
C LYS A 145 4.16 25.51 -26.03
N TRP A 146 4.85 26.08 -25.04
CA TRP A 146 4.53 25.85 -23.62
C TRP A 146 3.16 26.41 -23.21
N LYS A 147 2.75 27.56 -23.77
CA LYS A 147 1.41 28.12 -23.53
C LYS A 147 0.32 27.26 -24.14
N GLU A 148 0.51 26.77 -25.36
CA GLU A 148 -0.39 25.82 -26.03
C GLU A 148 -0.51 24.53 -25.21
N TYR A 149 0.63 23.90 -24.88
CA TYR A 149 0.68 22.73 -24.01
C TYR A 149 -0.08 22.92 -22.69
N ARG A 150 0.05 24.09 -22.03
CA ARG A 150 -0.66 24.36 -20.78
C ARG A 150 -2.17 24.39 -20.96
N VAL A 151 -2.67 24.94 -22.08
CA VAL A 151 -4.10 24.93 -22.42
C VAL A 151 -4.55 23.48 -22.70
N ASP A 152 -3.79 22.76 -23.52
CA ASP A 152 -4.12 21.36 -23.85
C ASP A 152 -4.17 20.46 -22.60
N VAL A 153 -3.27 20.68 -21.64
CA VAL A 153 -3.30 19.99 -20.33
C VAL A 153 -4.54 20.36 -19.52
N ASP A 154 -4.89 21.64 -19.46
CA ASP A 154 -6.06 22.11 -18.70
C ASP A 154 -7.38 21.51 -19.24
N ASP A 155 -7.46 21.34 -20.56
CA ASP A 155 -8.61 20.77 -21.27
C ASP A 155 -8.73 19.24 -21.18
N VAL A 156 -7.73 18.53 -20.64
CA VAL A 156 -7.74 17.06 -20.50
C VAL A 156 -9.02 16.49 -19.87
N PRO A 157 -9.61 17.07 -18.80
CA PRO A 157 -10.85 16.55 -18.20
C PRO A 157 -12.07 16.59 -19.13
N SER A 158 -12.01 17.38 -20.21
CA SER A 158 -13.06 17.51 -21.22
C SER A 158 -13.00 16.42 -22.30
N GLN A 159 -11.96 15.57 -22.30
CA GLN A 159 -11.84 14.45 -23.23
C GLN A 159 -12.96 13.41 -23.00
N SER A 160 -13.50 12.86 -24.08
CA SER A 160 -14.54 11.82 -24.02
C SER A 160 -14.08 10.53 -23.31
N GLY A 161 -12.77 10.28 -23.28
CA GLY A 161 -12.17 9.13 -22.60
C GLY A 161 -11.89 9.34 -21.12
N PHE A 162 -12.08 10.54 -20.56
CA PHE A 162 -11.80 10.81 -19.16
C PHE A 162 -12.75 10.04 -18.22
N PRO A 163 -12.26 9.44 -17.11
CA PRO A 163 -10.86 9.36 -16.66
C PRO A 163 -10.12 8.07 -17.09
N HIS A 164 -10.74 7.23 -17.94
CA HIS A 164 -10.24 5.87 -18.22
C HIS A 164 -9.20 5.81 -19.34
N ASN A 165 -9.39 6.59 -20.40
CA ASN A 165 -8.50 6.64 -21.56
C ASN A 165 -8.15 8.10 -21.86
N ILE A 166 -7.03 8.56 -21.30
CA ILE A 166 -6.59 9.96 -21.37
C ILE A 166 -5.43 10.08 -22.35
N ALA A 167 -5.60 10.92 -23.37
CA ALA A 167 -4.52 11.34 -24.25
C ALA A 167 -3.81 12.54 -23.64
N TRP A 168 -2.65 12.33 -23.01
CA TRP A 168 -1.85 13.41 -22.45
C TRP A 168 -1.07 14.13 -23.57
N PRO A 169 -1.06 15.48 -23.61
CA PRO A 169 -0.25 16.20 -24.56
C PRO A 169 1.26 15.97 -24.30
N ASP A 170 2.06 16.03 -25.35
CA ASP A 170 3.52 15.88 -25.26
C ASP A 170 4.17 17.17 -24.78
N GLN A 171 5.17 17.05 -23.89
CA GLN A 171 5.90 18.21 -23.40
C GLN A 171 6.78 18.83 -24.51
N PRO A 172 6.79 20.16 -24.65
CA PRO A 172 7.70 20.84 -25.58
C PRO A 172 9.18 20.59 -25.25
N ILE A 173 9.99 20.42 -26.30
CA ILE A 173 11.46 20.34 -26.27
C ILE A 173 12.06 21.63 -26.84
#